data_AF-L1K286-F1
#
_entry.id   AF-L1K286-F1
#
_cell.length_a   1.000
_cell.length_b   1.000
_cell.length_c   1.000
_cell.angle_alpha   90.00
_cell.angle_beta   90.00
_cell.angle_gamma   90.00
#
_symmetry.space_group_name_H-M   'P 1'
#
loop_
_entity.id
_entity.type
_entity.pdbx_description
1 polymer ?
#
loop_
_entity_poly.entity_id
_entity_poly.type
_entity_poly.pdbx_seq_one_letter_code
_entity_poly.pdbx_strand_id
1 'polypeptide(L)'
;GLADWSNVRRYDGMWKGAVEDGLGREAWFDGASYCGQFKDGFRHGYGIYLHPLGWLYAGQFEKGFRHGYGSMVMRNGDIFEGKFENDRKHG
;
A
#
# COMPACT_ATOMS: atom_id res chain seq x y z
N GLY A 1 6.35 -6.39 -28.86
CA GLY A 1 6.10 -6.87 -27.49
C GLY A 1 5.53 -5.71 -26.70
N LEU A 2 4.45 -5.92 -25.97
CA LEU A 2 3.89 -4.87 -25.09
C LEU A 2 4.74 -4.86 -23.82
N ALA A 3 5.51 -3.81 -23.59
CA ALA A 3 6.23 -3.62 -22.34
C ALA A 3 5.19 -3.40 -21.23
N ASP A 4 5.27 -4.21 -20.17
CA ASP A 4 4.43 -4.08 -18.99
C ASP A 4 4.97 -2.94 -18.11
N TRP A 5 4.57 -1.71 -18.45
CA TRP A 5 4.94 -0.49 -17.74
C TRP A 5 4.41 -0.44 -16.30
N SER A 6 3.51 -1.36 -15.90
CA SER A 6 2.96 -1.40 -14.53
C SER A 6 4.04 -1.68 -13.47
N ASN A 7 5.16 -2.31 -13.84
CA ASN A 7 6.24 -2.65 -12.92
C ASN A 7 7.21 -1.49 -12.61
N VAL A 8 7.05 -0.34 -13.28
CA VAL A 8 7.89 0.83 -12.99
C VAL A 8 7.31 1.55 -11.77
N ARG A 9 8.00 1.41 -10.63
CA ARG A 9 7.73 2.19 -9.43
C ARG A 9 8.71 3.35 -9.26
N ARG A 10 8.24 4.43 -8.66
CA ARG A 10 9.06 5.50 -8.09
C ARG A 10 8.91 5.46 -6.58
N TYR A 11 10.03 5.53 -5.87
CA TYR A 11 10.07 5.61 -4.42
C TYR A 11 10.74 6.92 -3.98
N ASP A 12 10.15 7.57 -2.99
CA ASP A 12 10.70 8.72 -2.28
C ASP A 12 10.53 8.51 -0.78
N GLY A 13 11.62 8.43 -0.02
CA GLY A 13 11.55 8.08 1.39
C GLY A 13 12.89 7.74 2.03
N MET A 14 12.80 7.13 3.20
CA MET A 14 13.93 6.73 4.02
C MET A 14 14.55 5.41 3.55
N TRP A 15 15.86 5.30 3.72
CA TRP A 15 16.65 4.14 3.29
C TRP A 15 17.54 3.66 4.42
N LYS A 16 17.70 2.34 4.52
CA LYS A 16 18.71 1.67 5.32
C LYS A 16 19.65 0.89 4.39
N GLY A 17 20.77 1.51 4.06
CA GLY A 17 21.64 1.01 2.99
C GLY A 17 20.97 1.17 1.63
N ALA A 18 20.78 0.06 0.92
CA ALA A 18 20.09 0.02 -0.39
C ALA A 18 18.63 -0.43 -0.30
N VAL A 19 18.07 -0.50 0.92
CA VAL A 19 16.73 -1.04 1.19
C VAL A 19 15.84 0.04 1.78
N GLU A 20 14.58 0.09 1.35
CA GLU A 20 13.56 1.03 1.83
C GLU A 20 13.19 0.67 3.28
N ASP A 21 13.33 1.63 4.19
CA ASP A 21 13.14 1.41 5.63
C ASP A 21 12.82 2.75 6.31
N GLY A 22 11.71 2.82 7.04
CA GLY A 22 11.17 4.06 7.61
C GLY A 22 10.02 4.65 6.78
N LEU A 23 9.80 5.95 6.86
CA LEU A 23 8.68 6.60 6.14
C LEU A 23 9.02 6.79 4.66
N GLY A 24 8.06 6.53 3.79
CA GLY A 24 8.21 6.74 2.36
C GLY A 24 6.90 6.80 1.60
N ARG A 25 7.04 7.09 0.31
CA ARG A 25 5.98 7.14 -0.68
C ARG A 25 6.41 6.36 -1.91
N GLU A 26 5.51 5.51 -2.39
CA GLU A 26 5.65 4.75 -3.62
C GLU A 26 4.54 5.15 -4.60
N ALA A 27 4.88 5.31 -5.86
CA ALA A 27 3.93 5.58 -6.94
C ALA A 27 4.25 4.68 -8.14
N TRP A 28 3.22 4.06 -8.69
CA TRP A 28 3.31 3.18 -9.84
C TRP A 28 2.71 3.85 -11.08
N PHE A 29 3.17 3.43 -12.26
CA PHE A 29 2.72 4.00 -13.53
C PHE A 29 1.23 3.74 -13.81
N ASP A 30 0.67 2.67 -13.25
CA ASP A 30 -0.77 2.35 -13.33
C ASP A 30 -1.66 3.27 -12.49
N GLY A 31 -1.08 4.21 -11.73
CA GLY A 31 -1.79 5.13 -10.86
C GLY A 31 -1.94 4.64 -9.42
N ALA A 32 -1.45 3.45 -9.07
CA ALA A 32 -1.39 3.03 -7.68
C ALA A 32 -0.46 3.97 -6.91
N SER A 33 -0.72 4.16 -5.62
CA SER A 33 0.25 4.81 -4.73
C SER A 33 0.13 4.34 -3.29
N TYR A 34 1.24 4.44 -2.56
CA TYR A 34 1.32 4.11 -1.14
C TYR A 34 2.08 5.22 -0.43
N CYS A 35 1.58 5.63 0.73
CA CYS A 35 2.27 6.52 1.66
C CYS A 35 2.24 5.88 3.04
N GLY A 36 3.39 5.63 3.65
CA GLY A 36 3.42 4.97 4.95
C GLY A 36 4.80 4.48 5.34
N GLN A 37 4.81 3.49 6.23
CA GLN A 37 6.03 2.93 6.77
C GLN A 37 6.51 1.76 5.90
N PHE A 38 7.83 1.65 5.78
CA PHE A 38 8.53 0.58 5.10
C PHE A 38 9.44 -0.11 6.09
N LYS A 39 9.62 -1.42 5.92
CA LYS A 39 10.58 -2.23 6.68
C LYS A 39 11.11 -3.31 5.78
N ASP A 40 12.43 -3.40 5.68
CA ASP A 40 13.13 -4.39 4.85
C ASP A 40 12.62 -4.43 3.39
N GLY A 41 12.26 -3.28 2.80
CA GLY A 41 11.76 -3.16 1.44
C GLY A 41 10.26 -3.42 1.26
N PHE A 42 9.54 -3.74 2.34
CA PHE A 42 8.11 -4.00 2.30
C PHE A 42 7.32 -2.88 2.98
N ARG A 43 6.13 -2.57 2.45
CA ARG A 43 5.12 -1.77 3.16
C ARG A 43 4.83 -2.45 4.51
N HIS A 44 4.86 -1.67 5.57
CA HIS A 44 4.76 -2.15 6.95
C HIS A 44 4.06 -1.12 7.82
N GLY A 45 3.61 -1.51 9.02
CA GLY A 45 2.99 -0.60 9.97
C GLY A 45 1.79 0.15 9.38
N TYR A 46 1.54 1.39 9.78
CA TYR A 46 0.44 2.18 9.22
C TYR A 46 0.80 2.83 7.89
N GLY A 47 -0.13 2.76 6.95
CA GLY A 47 -0.04 3.46 5.68
C GLY A 47 -1.38 3.66 5.00
N ILE A 48 -1.34 4.42 3.91
CA ILE A 48 -2.46 4.68 3.01
C ILE A 48 -2.08 4.16 1.64
N TYR A 49 -2.92 3.30 1.09
CA TYR A 49 -2.79 2.78 -0.26
C TYR A 49 -3.96 3.25 -1.12
N LEU A 50 -3.66 3.86 -2.26
CA LEU A 50 -4.61 4.18 -3.31
C LEU A 50 -4.46 3.17 -4.44
N HIS A 51 -5.54 2.51 -4.79
CA HIS A 51 -5.57 1.58 -5.90
C HIS A 51 -5.89 2.30 -7.22
N PRO A 52 -5.36 1.83 -8.37
CA PRO A 52 -5.65 2.41 -9.69
C PRO A 52 -7.14 2.53 -10.02
N LEU A 53 -7.95 1.60 -9.51
CA LEU A 53 -9.40 1.59 -9.73
C LEU A 53 -10.19 2.53 -8.80
N GLY A 54 -9.50 3.37 -8.02
CA GLY A 54 -10.11 4.46 -7.24
C GLY A 54 -10.63 4.06 -5.85
N TRP A 55 -10.35 2.85 -5.36
CA TRP A 55 -10.55 2.52 -3.96
C TRP A 55 -9.31 2.83 -3.14
N LEU A 56 -9.50 3.14 -1.86
CA LEU A 56 -8.45 3.51 -0.92
C LEU A 56 -8.49 2.61 0.30
N TYR A 57 -7.33 2.30 0.86
CA TYR A 57 -7.17 1.64 2.14
C TYR A 57 -6.27 2.49 3.05
N ALA A 58 -6.69 2.69 4.29
CA ALA A 58 -5.89 3.27 5.36
C ALA A 58 -5.88 2.30 6.55
N GLY A 59 -4.70 1.83 6.96
CA GLY A 59 -4.62 0.82 8.02
C GLY A 59 -3.25 0.21 8.15
N GLN A 60 -3.17 -0.92 8.86
CA GLN A 60 -1.93 -1.63 9.08
C GLN A 60 -1.51 -2.49 7.87
N PHE A 61 -0.20 -2.62 7.71
CA PHE A 61 0.47 -3.42 6.71
C PHE A 61 1.51 -4.32 7.39
N GLU A 62 1.63 -5.54 6.90
CA GLU A 62 2.69 -6.46 7.28
C GLU A 62 3.22 -7.17 6.03
N LYS A 63 4.55 -7.11 5.83
CA LYS A 63 5.24 -7.72 4.68
C LYS A 63 4.60 -7.40 3.32
N GLY A 64 4.12 -6.17 3.17
CA GLY A 64 3.50 -5.70 1.95
C GLY A 64 1.99 -5.92 1.84
N PHE A 65 1.37 -6.67 2.75
CA PHE A 65 -0.07 -6.98 2.73
C PHE A 65 -0.83 -6.15 3.74
N ARG A 66 -2.10 -5.83 3.47
CA ARG A 66 -2.99 -5.25 4.49
C ARG A 66 -3.17 -6.25 5.63
N HIS A 67 -3.04 -5.77 6.85
CA HIS A 67 -3.07 -6.54 8.07
C HIS A 67 -3.76 -5.72 9.18
N GLY A 68 -4.06 -6.32 10.33
CA GLY A 68 -4.54 -5.60 11.50
C GLY A 68 -5.87 -4.89 11.25
N TYR A 69 -6.07 -3.70 11.80
CA TYR A 69 -7.28 -2.91 11.55
C TYR A 69 -7.10 -1.97 10.36
N GLY A 70 -8.20 -1.59 9.72
CA GLY A 70 -8.14 -0.59 8.67
C GLY A 70 -9.51 -0.16 8.19
N SER A 71 -9.51 0.94 7.46
CA SER A 71 -10.66 1.50 6.76
C SER A 71 -10.41 1.41 5.26
N MET A 72 -11.36 0.84 4.53
CA MET A 72 -11.32 0.73 3.08
C MET A 72 -12.50 1.46 2.47
N VAL A 73 -12.21 2.51 1.71
CA VAL A 73 -13.20 3.27 0.94
C VAL A 73 -13.31 2.64 -0.44
N MET A 74 -14.46 2.06 -0.73
CA MET A 74 -14.76 1.45 -2.02
C MET A 74 -15.10 2.54 -3.05
N ARG A 75 -15.01 2.21 -4.34
CA ARG A 75 -15.25 3.16 -5.43
C ARG A 75 -16.65 3.79 -5.38
N ASN A 76 -17.62 3.06 -4.86
CA ASN A 76 -19.00 3.54 -4.69
C ASN A 76 -19.19 4.45 -3.46
N GLY A 77 -18.13 4.72 -2.69
CA GLY A 77 -18.16 5.53 -1.47
C GLY A 77 -18.43 4.74 -0.19
N ASP A 78 -18.78 3.45 -0.29
CA ASP A 78 -18.98 2.60 0.88
C ASP A 78 -17.68 2.44 1.66
N ILE A 79 -17.80 2.43 2.98
CA ILE A 79 -16.66 2.28 3.88
C ILE A 79 -16.76 0.93 4.58
N PHE A 80 -15.69 0.14 4.50
CA PHE A 80 -15.51 -1.03 5.34
C PHE A 80 -14.46 -0.72 6.41
N GLU A 81 -14.84 -0.86 7.67
CA GLU A 81 -13.92 -0.78 8.80
C GLU A 81 -13.88 -2.14 9.49
N GLY A 82 -12.69 -2.69 9.66
CA GLY A 82 -12.56 -4.03 10.22
C GLY A 82 -11.14 -4.55 10.22
N LYS A 83 -11.02 -5.84 10.52
CA LYS A 83 -9.73 -6.53 10.49
C LYS A 83 -9.38 -6.98 9.09
N PHE A 84 -8.09 -7.02 8.81
CA PHE A 84 -7.50 -7.55 7.59
C PHE A 84 -6.43 -8.57 7.96
N GLU A 85 -6.38 -9.66 7.21
CA GLU A 85 -5.34 -10.67 7.32
C GLU A 85 -4.89 -11.05 5.91
N ASN A 86 -3.65 -10.70 5.57
CA ASN A 86 -3.06 -10.97 4.26
C ASN A 86 -3.97 -10.52 3.11
N ASP A 87 -4.35 -9.23 3.12
CA ASP A 87 -5.25 -8.59 2.16
C ASP A 87 -6.73 -9.00 2.18
N ARG A 88 -7.10 -10.00 2.98
CA ARG A 88 -8.50 -10.42 3.10
C ARG A 88 -9.18 -9.69 4.24
N LYS A 89 -10.39 -9.20 3.99
CA LYS A 89 -11.28 -8.72 5.05
C LYS A 89 -11.56 -9.90 5.98
N HIS A 90 -11.23 -9.75 7.25
CA HIS A 90 -11.54 -10.70 8.30
C HIS A 90 -12.70 -10.12 9.11
N GLY A 91 -13.81 -10.86 9.15
CA GLY A 91 -15.06 -10.48 9.79
C GLY A 91 -15.77 -11.69 10.35
#